data_AF-A0A966PME4-F1
#
_entry.id   AF-A0A966PME4-F1
#
_cell.length_a   1.000
_cell.length_b   1.000
_cell.length_c   1.000
_cell.angle_alpha   90.00
_cell.angle_beta   90.00
_cell.angle_gamma   90.00
#
_symmetry.space_group_name_H-M   'P 1'
#
loop_
_entity.id
_entity.type
_entity.pdbx_description
1 polymer ?
#
loop_
_entity_poly.entity_id
_entity_poly.type
_entity_poly.pdbx_seq_one_letter_code
_entity_poly.pdbx_strand_id
1 'polypeptide(L)'
;MTDWNPLDPDFENVYYDLSSWTSDQQAELTARLANADIAHAWVESELVVSADHEDLMDTLFDKLEQELGIGVTAVAGGVDEGDDVTEYELDEFNISERRELTEMLIAARVTHRWMETTLIVPTAAEEIVDGLLDEIDAGDIEFDDDNDDE
;
A
#
# COMPACT_ATOMS: atom_id res chain seq x y z
N MET A 1 -32.19 -14.70 5.89
CA MET A 1 -31.15 -15.36 6.70
C MET A 1 -30.40 -16.25 5.75
N THR A 2 -29.31 -15.73 5.22
CA THR A 2 -28.45 -16.42 4.26
C THR A 2 -27.77 -17.55 5.01
N ASP A 3 -27.99 -18.79 4.57
CA ASP A 3 -27.44 -20.03 5.16
C ASP A 3 -25.97 -20.21 4.78
N TRP A 4 -25.25 -19.10 4.58
CA TRP A 4 -23.84 -19.11 4.21
C TRP A 4 -23.00 -19.44 5.44
N ASN A 5 -22.18 -20.47 5.33
CA ASN A 5 -21.30 -20.92 6.40
C ASN A 5 -19.84 -20.89 5.90
N PRO A 6 -18.97 -20.06 6.50
CA PRO A 6 -17.57 -19.91 6.07
C PRO A 6 -16.69 -21.16 6.27
N LEU A 7 -17.22 -22.16 6.98
CA LEU A 7 -16.55 -23.45 7.24
C LEU A 7 -17.10 -24.58 6.36
N ASP A 8 -18.05 -24.28 5.49
CA ASP A 8 -18.67 -25.27 4.62
C ASP A 8 -17.89 -25.39 3.29
N PRO A 9 -17.39 -26.59 2.94
CA PRO A 9 -16.57 -26.78 1.76
C PRO A 9 -17.36 -26.78 0.44
N ASP A 10 -18.71 -26.81 0.48
CA ASP A 10 -19.55 -26.64 -0.71
C ASP A 10 -19.70 -25.16 -1.09
N PHE A 11 -19.29 -24.22 -0.23
CA PHE A 11 -19.29 -22.79 -0.51
C PHE A 11 -17.87 -22.27 -0.77
N GLU A 12 -17.72 -21.54 -1.88
CA GLU A 12 -16.47 -20.86 -2.21
C GLU A 12 -16.36 -19.58 -1.36
N ASN A 13 -15.27 -19.51 -0.59
CA ASN A 13 -15.01 -18.44 0.37
C ASN A 13 -13.69 -17.75 0.03
N VAL A 14 -13.68 -16.44 0.19
CA VAL A 14 -12.52 -15.58 0.01
C VAL A 14 -12.10 -15.06 1.37
N TYR A 15 -10.80 -15.15 1.65
CA TYR A 15 -10.17 -14.74 2.90
C TYR A 15 -9.36 -13.49 2.66
N TYR A 16 -9.67 -12.42 3.39
CA TYR A 16 -8.96 -11.15 3.35
C TYR A 16 -8.14 -10.98 4.64
N ASP A 17 -6.82 -10.90 4.50
CA ASP A 17 -5.94 -10.55 5.60
C ASP A 17 -6.01 -9.03 5.86
N LEU A 18 -6.44 -8.67 7.06
CA LEU A 18 -6.56 -7.27 7.49
C LEU A 18 -5.62 -6.96 8.66
N SER A 19 -4.56 -7.76 8.82
CA SER A 19 -3.59 -7.63 9.91
C SER A 19 -2.84 -6.29 9.88
N SER A 20 -2.69 -5.70 8.69
CA SER A 20 -2.06 -4.39 8.50
C SER A 20 -2.99 -3.20 8.78
N TRP A 21 -4.30 -3.43 8.98
CA TRP A 21 -5.30 -2.39 9.20
C TRP A 21 -5.44 -2.08 10.70
N THR A 22 -5.72 -0.82 11.03
CA THR A 22 -6.01 -0.42 12.41
C THR A 22 -7.42 -0.82 12.82
N SER A 23 -7.65 -0.92 14.13
CA SER A 23 -8.95 -1.29 14.69
C SER A 23 -10.10 -0.38 14.22
N ASP A 24 -9.83 0.91 14.04
CA ASP A 24 -10.80 1.88 13.51
C ASP A 24 -11.15 1.60 12.05
N GLN A 25 -10.17 1.22 11.23
CA GLN A 25 -10.37 0.89 9.80
C GLN A 25 -11.15 -0.42 9.63
N GLN A 26 -10.84 -1.44 10.44
CA GLN A 26 -11.59 -2.70 10.47
C GLN A 26 -13.04 -2.49 10.93
N ALA A 27 -13.27 -1.58 11.89
CA ALA A 27 -14.62 -1.23 12.35
C ALA A 27 -15.43 -0.53 11.26
N GLU A 28 -14.81 0.39 10.51
CA GLU A 28 -15.47 1.08 9.39
C GLU A 28 -15.83 0.10 8.25
N LEU A 29 -14.90 -0.81 7.89
CA LEU A 29 -15.17 -1.87 6.93
C LEU A 29 -16.35 -2.75 7.36
N THR A 30 -16.38 -3.15 8.63
CA THR A 30 -17.47 -3.96 9.21
C THR A 30 -18.80 -3.20 9.16
N ALA A 31 -18.81 -1.90 9.43
CA ALA A 31 -20.02 -1.07 9.33
C ALA A 31 -20.54 -0.98 7.88
N ARG A 32 -19.64 -0.87 6.91
CA ARG A 32 -19.97 -0.84 5.48
C ARG A 32 -20.51 -2.18 4.97
N LEU A 33 -19.88 -3.28 5.37
CA LEU A 33 -20.35 -4.64 5.11
C LEU A 33 -21.78 -4.84 5.61
N ALA A 34 -22.05 -4.41 6.84
CA ALA A 34 -23.39 -4.49 7.42
C ALA A 34 -24.40 -3.59 6.69
N ASN A 35 -23.98 -2.42 6.20
CA ASN A 35 -24.83 -1.54 5.40
C ASN A 35 -25.17 -2.12 4.02
N ALA A 36 -24.22 -2.82 3.41
CA ALA A 36 -24.36 -3.48 2.12
C ALA A 36 -25.08 -4.86 2.21
N ASP A 37 -25.49 -5.28 3.41
CA ASP A 37 -26.10 -6.60 3.69
C ASP A 37 -25.19 -7.78 3.23
N ILE A 38 -23.87 -7.59 3.31
CA ILE A 38 -22.89 -8.61 2.91
C ILE A 38 -22.66 -9.57 4.08
N ALA A 39 -22.90 -10.85 3.82
CA ALA A 39 -22.61 -11.93 4.77
C ALA A 39 -21.09 -12.09 4.90
N HIS A 40 -20.58 -11.85 6.11
CA HIS A 40 -19.16 -11.92 6.43
C HIS A 40 -18.94 -12.62 7.77
N ALA A 41 -17.74 -13.16 7.96
CA ALA A 41 -17.31 -13.79 9.21
C ALA A 41 -15.86 -13.45 9.51
N TRP A 42 -15.48 -13.44 10.78
CA TRP A 42 -14.10 -13.24 11.21
C TRP A 42 -13.52 -14.57 11.69
N VAL A 43 -12.41 -15.00 11.10
CA VAL A 43 -11.69 -16.23 11.48
C VAL A 43 -10.28 -15.85 11.87
N GLU A 44 -9.96 -15.99 13.16
CA GLU A 44 -8.64 -15.77 13.79
C GLU A 44 -8.08 -14.34 13.70
N SER A 45 -8.15 -13.67 12.55
CA SER A 45 -8.02 -12.22 12.28
C SER A 45 -8.33 -11.88 10.80
N GLU A 46 -8.79 -12.85 10.02
CA GLU A 46 -9.08 -12.72 8.59
C GLU A 46 -10.59 -12.55 8.40
N LEU A 47 -10.94 -11.65 7.48
CA LEU A 47 -12.33 -11.46 7.07
C LEU A 47 -12.65 -12.46 5.97
N VAL A 48 -13.64 -13.31 6.23
CA VAL A 48 -14.12 -14.31 5.29
C VAL A 48 -15.46 -13.85 4.71
N VAL A 49 -15.60 -13.93 3.40
CA VAL A 49 -16.85 -13.67 2.67
C VAL A 49 -17.06 -14.73 1.60
N SER A 50 -18.28 -14.84 1.06
CA SER A 50 -18.52 -15.70 -0.09
C SER A 50 -17.90 -15.10 -1.35
N ALA A 51 -17.36 -15.94 -2.23
CA ALA A 51 -16.80 -15.52 -3.52
C ALA A 51 -17.81 -14.80 -4.42
N ASP A 52 -19.12 -15.05 -4.27
CA ASP A 52 -20.16 -14.29 -5.00
C ASP A 52 -20.14 -12.78 -4.67
N HIS A 53 -19.62 -12.44 -3.49
CA HIS A 53 -19.48 -11.06 -3.02
C HIS A 53 -18.05 -10.50 -3.20
N GLU A 54 -17.15 -11.22 -3.87
CA GLU A 54 -15.77 -10.76 -4.13
C GLU A 54 -15.73 -9.43 -4.89
N ASP A 55 -16.48 -9.33 -5.98
CA ASP A 55 -16.55 -8.12 -6.84
C ASP A 55 -17.09 -6.89 -6.07
N LEU A 56 -18.05 -7.15 -5.16
CA LEU A 56 -18.58 -6.14 -4.26
C LEU A 56 -17.56 -5.76 -3.18
N MET A 57 -16.80 -6.71 -2.66
CA MET A 57 -15.74 -6.42 -1.71
C MET A 57 -14.65 -5.58 -2.34
N ASP A 58 -14.19 -5.91 -3.55
CA ASP A 58 -13.18 -5.13 -4.28
C ASP A 58 -13.60 -3.66 -4.42
N THR A 59 -14.85 -3.44 -4.87
CA THR A 59 -15.42 -2.08 -4.98
C THR A 59 -15.52 -1.36 -3.62
N LEU A 60 -15.84 -2.10 -2.57
CA LEU A 60 -16.04 -1.56 -1.23
C LEU A 60 -14.70 -1.24 -0.56
N PHE A 61 -13.67 -2.06 -0.79
CA PHE A 61 -12.27 -1.81 -0.42
C PHE A 61 -11.76 -0.55 -1.10
N ASP A 62 -11.83 -0.46 -2.43
CA ASP A 62 -11.34 0.70 -3.20
C ASP A 62 -11.97 2.01 -2.70
N LYS A 63 -13.28 1.99 -2.46
CA LYS A 63 -14.00 3.15 -1.91
C LYS A 63 -13.61 3.47 -0.46
N LEU A 64 -13.40 2.46 0.38
CA LEU A 64 -13.03 2.65 1.77
C LEU A 64 -11.60 3.19 1.88
N GLU A 65 -10.69 2.68 1.05
CA GLU A 65 -9.30 3.13 0.94
C GLU A 65 -9.25 4.60 0.49
N GLN A 66 -10.05 4.96 -0.53
CA GLN A 66 -10.20 6.35 -0.99
C GLN A 66 -10.75 7.28 0.12
N GLU A 67 -11.75 6.83 0.88
CA GLU A 67 -12.39 7.67 1.89
C GLU A 67 -11.56 7.84 3.16
N LEU A 68 -10.90 6.77 3.60
CA LEU A 68 -10.06 6.77 4.79
C LEU A 68 -8.64 7.28 4.51
N GLY A 69 -8.33 7.59 3.24
CA GLY A 69 -6.99 8.01 2.82
C GLY A 69 -5.93 6.96 3.15
N ILE A 70 -6.35 5.69 3.24
CA ILE A 70 -5.47 4.56 3.43
C ILE A 70 -4.96 4.31 2.03
N GLY A 71 -3.78 4.86 1.72
CA GLY A 71 -3.09 4.53 0.47
C GLY A 71 -3.18 3.02 0.29
N VAL A 72 -3.63 2.61 -0.89
CA VAL A 72 -4.09 1.25 -1.18
C VAL A 72 -3.16 0.24 -0.49
N THR A 73 -3.69 -0.53 0.46
CA THR A 73 -2.95 -1.63 1.08
C THR A 73 -3.22 -2.94 0.35
N ALA A 74 -3.70 -2.85 -0.88
CA ALA A 74 -3.40 -3.81 -1.94
C ALA A 74 -2.30 -3.22 -2.83
N VAL A 75 -1.09 -3.75 -2.71
CA VAL A 75 0.02 -3.56 -3.65
C VAL A 75 -0.44 -3.61 -5.13
N ALA A 76 -0.81 -2.46 -5.71
CA ALA A 76 -1.06 -2.27 -7.14
C ALA A 76 -0.94 -0.78 -7.48
N GLY A 77 0.21 -0.39 -8.03
CA GLY A 77 0.59 1.00 -8.25
C GLY A 77 -0.39 1.80 -9.12
N GLY A 78 -0.58 3.06 -8.75
CA GLY A 78 -1.59 3.94 -9.35
C GLY A 78 -1.28 5.42 -9.22
N VAL A 79 -0.15 5.91 -9.73
CA VAL A 79 -0.17 7.29 -10.25
C VAL A 79 -1.18 7.28 -11.41
N ASP A 80 -2.28 8.03 -11.25
CA ASP A 80 -3.34 8.14 -12.25
C ASP A 80 -2.78 8.70 -13.56
N GLU A 81 -3.22 8.20 -14.71
CA GLU A 81 -2.72 8.60 -16.04
C GLU A 81 -3.04 10.08 -16.39
N GLY A 82 -3.76 10.81 -15.52
CA GLY A 82 -4.11 12.21 -15.67
C GLY A 82 -3.43 13.21 -14.72
N ASP A 83 -2.61 12.75 -13.76
CA ASP A 83 -1.91 13.63 -12.81
C ASP A 83 -0.49 13.97 -13.29
N ASP A 84 0.00 15.19 -13.03
CA ASP A 84 1.40 15.55 -13.33
C ASP A 84 2.33 14.68 -12.48
N VAL A 85 3.14 13.85 -13.16
CA VAL A 85 4.07 12.92 -12.53
C VAL A 85 5.52 13.28 -12.87
N THR A 86 6.39 13.02 -11.91
CA THR A 86 7.85 13.11 -12.06
C THR A 86 8.43 11.71 -12.05
N GLU A 87 9.32 11.44 -13.01
CA GLU A 87 10.00 10.16 -13.21
C GLU A 87 11.46 10.30 -12.80
N TYR A 88 11.93 9.35 -11.98
CA TYR A 88 13.30 9.27 -11.48
C TYR A 88 13.94 7.98 -11.99
N GLU A 89 14.98 8.09 -12.81
CA GLU A 89 15.71 6.95 -13.37
C GLU A 89 16.77 6.45 -12.37
N LEU A 90 16.45 5.40 -11.61
CA LEU A 90 17.28 4.86 -10.52
C LEU A 90 17.93 3.52 -10.93
N ASP A 91 18.54 3.48 -12.12
CA ASP A 91 19.26 2.30 -12.61
C ASP A 91 20.55 2.03 -11.81
N GLU A 92 21.15 3.08 -11.27
CA GLU A 92 22.35 2.99 -10.43
C GLU A 92 22.07 2.44 -9.03
N PHE A 93 20.83 2.52 -8.55
CA PHE A 93 20.45 2.06 -7.22
C PHE A 93 20.37 0.53 -7.18
N ASN A 94 20.96 -0.09 -6.16
CA ASN A 94 20.83 -1.52 -5.92
C ASN A 94 19.46 -1.86 -5.30
N ILE A 95 19.13 -3.16 -5.29
CA ILE A 95 17.85 -3.66 -4.74
C ILE A 95 17.65 -3.25 -3.27
N SER A 96 18.74 -3.17 -2.48
CA SER A 96 18.68 -2.74 -1.08
C SER A 96 18.30 -1.26 -0.94
N GLU A 97 18.92 -0.39 -1.74
CA GLU A 97 18.69 1.06 -1.72
C GLU A 97 17.27 1.39 -2.23
N ARG A 98 16.81 0.71 -3.29
CA ARG A 98 15.42 0.86 -3.77
C ARG A 98 14.39 0.44 -2.73
N ARG A 99 14.70 -0.60 -1.95
CA ARG A 99 13.84 -1.07 -0.86
C ARG A 99 13.79 -0.05 0.26
N GLU A 100 14.94 0.48 0.67
CA GLU A 100 15.02 1.53 1.68
C GLU A 100 14.25 2.79 1.25
N LEU A 101 14.46 3.26 0.01
CA LEU A 101 13.69 4.36 -0.58
C LEU A 101 12.19 4.11 -0.55
N THR A 102 11.76 2.89 -0.89
CA THR A 102 10.35 2.49 -0.84
C THR A 102 9.79 2.58 0.58
N GLU A 103 10.53 2.11 1.58
CA GLU A 103 10.13 2.18 3.00
C GLU A 103 10.01 3.64 3.48
N MET A 104 10.94 4.50 3.07
CA MET A 104 10.88 5.93 3.39
C MET A 104 9.72 6.65 2.71
N LEU A 105 9.43 6.34 1.43
CA LEU A 105 8.27 6.89 0.72
C LEU A 105 6.96 6.48 1.40
N ILE A 106 6.87 5.24 1.87
CA ILE A 106 5.72 4.76 2.65
C ILE A 106 5.61 5.53 3.97
N ALA A 107 6.73 5.72 4.70
CA ALA A 107 6.75 6.48 5.94
C ALA A 107 6.35 7.96 5.75
N ALA A 108 6.81 8.56 4.64
CA ALA A 108 6.47 9.91 4.20
C ALA A 108 5.05 10.01 3.59
N ARG A 109 4.35 8.88 3.43
CA ARG A 109 3.02 8.76 2.80
C ARG A 109 2.98 9.30 1.36
N VAL A 110 4.07 9.11 0.63
CA VAL A 110 4.19 9.49 -0.77
C VAL A 110 3.65 8.36 -1.65
N THR A 111 2.67 8.69 -2.48
CA THR A 111 2.16 7.75 -3.50
C THR A 111 3.22 7.58 -4.57
N HIS A 112 3.63 6.34 -4.85
CA HIS A 112 4.71 6.06 -5.78
C HIS A 112 4.45 4.77 -6.57
N ARG A 113 5.08 4.66 -7.74
CA ARG A 113 5.03 3.50 -8.63
C ARG A 113 6.43 3.21 -9.16
N TRP A 114 6.84 1.94 -9.13
CA TRP A 114 8.08 1.49 -9.76
C TRP A 114 7.81 0.90 -11.15
N MET A 115 8.59 1.31 -12.14
CA MET A 115 8.69 0.70 -13.48
C MET A 115 10.14 0.24 -13.70
N GLU A 116 10.42 -1.05 -13.47
CA GLU A 116 11.76 -1.65 -13.57
C GLU A 116 12.79 -1.02 -12.63
N THR A 117 13.47 0.03 -13.09
CA THR A 117 14.46 0.85 -12.35
C THR A 117 14.00 2.29 -12.20
N THR A 118 12.87 2.68 -12.78
CA THR A 118 12.33 4.03 -12.74
C THR A 118 11.28 4.16 -11.64
N LEU A 119 11.44 5.16 -10.77
CA LEU A 119 10.47 5.54 -9.75
C LEU A 119 9.61 6.67 -10.29
N ILE A 120 8.29 6.53 -10.18
CA ILE A 120 7.31 7.51 -10.65
C ILE A 120 6.50 7.97 -9.46
N VAL A 121 6.45 9.28 -9.29
CA VAL A 121 5.79 9.96 -8.18
C VAL A 121 4.98 11.13 -8.71
N PRO A 122 3.94 11.60 -8.01
CA PRO A 122 3.28 12.84 -8.39
C PRO A 122 4.26 14.01 -8.26
N THR A 123 4.22 14.96 -9.19
CA THR A 123 5.10 16.14 -9.19
C THR A 123 4.94 16.96 -7.91
N ALA A 124 3.75 16.97 -7.29
CA ALA A 124 3.54 17.59 -5.99
C ALA A 124 4.39 16.99 -4.85
N ALA A 125 4.91 15.77 -5.01
CA ALA A 125 5.79 15.10 -4.05
C ALA A 125 7.27 15.17 -4.44
N GLU A 126 7.64 15.85 -5.54
CA GLU A 126 9.03 15.94 -6.02
C GLU A 126 9.99 16.42 -4.92
N GLU A 127 9.62 17.48 -4.18
CA GLU A 127 10.50 18.05 -3.15
C GLU A 127 10.75 17.09 -1.98
N ILE A 128 9.79 16.21 -1.69
CA ILE A 128 9.93 15.19 -0.64
C ILE A 128 10.85 14.09 -1.16
N VAL A 129 10.64 13.65 -2.39
CA VAL A 129 11.39 12.54 -3.01
C VAL A 129 12.84 12.93 -3.23
N ASP A 130 13.12 14.14 -3.70
CA ASP A 130 14.49 14.69 -3.79
C ASP A 130 15.21 14.63 -2.44
N GLY A 131 14.55 15.09 -1.37
CA GLY A 131 15.15 15.06 -0.02
C GLY A 131 15.43 13.64 0.49
N LEU A 132 14.60 12.66 0.11
CA LEU A 132 14.82 11.25 0.45
C LEU A 132 15.96 10.63 -0.38
N LEU A 133 16.10 11.02 -1.65
CA LEU A 133 17.19 10.57 -2.51
C LEU A 133 18.54 11.13 -2.04
N ASP A 134 18.60 12.42 -1.68
CA ASP A 134 19.77 13.04 -1.05
C ASP A 134 20.17 12.31 0.25
N GLU A 135 19.21 11.86 1.06
CA GLU A 135 19.49 11.14 2.31
C GLU A 135 20.13 9.76 2.06
N ILE A 136 19.70 9.04 1.02
CA ILE A 136 20.29 7.75 0.63
C ILE A 136 21.70 7.95 0.05
N ASP A 137 21.86 8.92 -0.86
CA ASP A 137 23.16 9.22 -1.48
C ASP A 137 24.18 9.70 -0.42
N ALA A 138 23.73 10.56 0.51
CA ALA A 138 24.54 10.99 1.64
C ALA A 138 24.87 9.85 2.62
N GLY A 139 24.09 8.77 2.63
CA GLY A 139 24.36 7.55 3.38
C GLY A 139 25.45 6.66 2.75
N ASP A 140 25.62 6.73 1.42
CA ASP A 140 26.67 6.02 0.66
C ASP A 140 28.00 6.78 0.63
N ILE A 141 27.97 8.11 0.81
CA ILE A 141 29.17 8.89 1.14
C ILE A 141 29.57 8.54 2.58
N GLU A 142 30.26 7.40 2.73
CA GLU A 142 31.17 7.20 3.85
C GLU A 142 31.93 8.51 4.04
N PHE A 143 31.81 9.07 5.24
CA PHE A 143 32.78 10.01 5.76
C PHE A 143 34.15 9.34 5.58
N ASP A 144 34.82 9.58 4.46
CA ASP A 144 36.26 9.49 4.37
C ASP A 144 36.70 10.56 5.36
N ASP A 145 36.91 10.08 6.59
CA ASP A 145 37.57 10.76 7.67
C ASP A 145 38.91 11.20 7.08
N ASP A 146 38.91 12.40 6.48
CA ASP A 146 40.07 13.22 6.19
C ASP A 146 40.70 13.53 7.55
N ASN A 147 41.31 12.51 8.12
CA ASN A 147 42.36 12.63 9.10
C ASN A 147 43.67 12.63 8.29
N ASP A 148 43.76 13.60 7.37
CA ASP A 148 45.03 14.08 6.85
C ASP A 148 45.43 15.35 7.63
N ASP A 149 46.69 15.35 8.05
CA ASP A 149 47.51 16.48 8.47
C ASP A 149 47.56 16.94 9.96
N GLU A 150 48.61 16.41 10.60
CA GLU A 150 49.64 17.08 11.45
C GLU A 150 49.74 16.74 12.96
#